data_AF-A0A2E7VD15-F1
#
_entry.id   AF-A0A2E7VD15-F1
#
_cell.length_a   1.000
_cell.length_b   1.000
_cell.length_c   1.000
_cell.angle_alpha   90.00
_cell.angle_beta   90.00
_cell.angle_gamma   90.00
#
_symmetry.space_group_name_H-M   'P 1'
#
loop_
_entity.id
_entity.type
_entity.pdbx_description
1 polymer ?
#
loop_
_entity_poly.entity_id
_entity_poly.type
_entity_poly.pdbx_seq_one_letter_code
_entity_poly.pdbx_strand_id
1 'polypeptide(L)'
;MAVTDSSLRELKSALRDTLAENDAIVNHAEANREEGGPDIQVEAKHIEGFRANLAKARDLREQIEALEGQKEMQDWASAAPEEPEVHAEVKEVSEITSVGQSFVDSDEFKYLAGGQNGYTMHVPFAVKGDLGGMWQRKDVYTTLPSGTPSQFG
;
A
#
# COMPACT_ATOMS: atom_id res chain seq x y z
N MET A 1 -17.13 -7.83 10.57
CA MET A 1 -17.47 -6.63 11.36
C MET A 1 -16.84 -5.47 10.61
N ALA A 2 -17.63 -4.59 9.99
CA ALA A 2 -17.07 -3.55 9.11
C ALA A 2 -16.25 -2.56 9.94
N VAL A 3 -15.03 -2.24 9.52
CA VAL A 3 -14.26 -1.13 10.09
C VAL A 3 -15.05 0.14 9.79
N THR A 4 -15.72 0.70 10.79
CA THR A 4 -16.53 1.90 10.63
C THR A 4 -15.64 3.12 10.76
N ASP A 5 -15.51 3.90 9.68
CA ASP A 5 -14.79 5.18 9.67
C ASP A 5 -15.21 6.13 10.82
N SER A 6 -16.41 5.97 11.35
CA SER A 6 -16.88 6.67 12.56
C SER A 6 -16.06 6.36 13.80
N SER A 7 -15.74 5.08 14.04
CA SER A 7 -14.97 4.64 15.22
C SER A 7 -13.53 5.13 15.16
N LEU A 8 -12.94 5.14 13.96
CA LEU A 8 -11.60 5.67 13.73
C LEU A 8 -11.55 7.18 13.96
N ARG A 9 -12.58 7.93 13.52
CA ARG A 9 -12.72 9.37 13.81
C ARG A 9 -12.89 9.64 15.30
N GLU A 10 -13.68 8.83 16.00
CA GLU A 10 -13.88 8.94 17.44
C GLU A 10 -12.59 8.70 18.22
N LEU A 11 -11.85 7.63 17.91
CA LEU A 11 -10.54 7.34 18.52
C LEU A 11 -9.51 8.45 18.23
N LYS A 12 -9.48 8.99 17.01
CA LYS A 12 -8.63 10.14 16.68
C LYS A 12 -9.02 11.41 17.44
N SER A 13 -10.31 11.62 17.69
CA SER A 13 -10.77 12.73 18.55
C SER A 13 -10.31 12.54 19.98
N ALA A 14 -10.55 11.35 20.56
CA ALA A 14 -10.13 11.01 21.91
C ALA A 14 -8.61 11.14 22.10
N LEU A 15 -7.82 10.79 21.09
CA LEU A 15 -6.37 10.99 21.13
C LEU A 15 -5.99 12.48 21.18
N ARG A 16 -6.67 13.33 20.40
CA ARG A 16 -6.42 14.79 20.47
C ARG A 16 -6.81 15.36 21.83
N ASP A 17 -7.95 14.93 22.37
CA ASP A 17 -8.44 15.39 23.67
C ASP A 17 -7.45 14.99 24.80
N THR A 18 -6.97 13.74 24.80
CA THR A 18 -5.96 13.29 25.78
C THR A 18 -4.61 13.99 25.65
N LEU A 19 -4.20 14.39 24.45
CA LEU A 19 -3.00 15.21 24.26
C LEU A 19 -3.22 16.65 24.75
N ALA A 20 -4.39 17.23 24.50
CA ALA A 20 -4.75 18.55 25.02
C ALA A 20 -4.80 18.57 26.56
N GLU A 21 -5.26 17.48 27.19
CA GLU A 21 -5.19 17.31 28.65
C GLU A 21 -3.74 17.27 29.15
N ASN A 22 -2.84 16.57 28.44
CA ASN A 22 -1.42 16.57 28.78
C ASN A 22 -0.79 17.95 28.66
N ASP A 23 -1.10 18.68 27.59
CA ASP A 23 -0.62 20.05 27.39
C ASP A 23 -1.16 21.00 28.49
N ALA A 24 -2.41 20.82 28.92
CA ALA A 24 -2.98 21.56 30.04
C ALA A 24 -2.26 21.29 31.37
N ILE A 25 -1.90 20.02 31.64
CA ILE A 25 -1.12 19.65 32.83
C ILE A 25 0.28 20.29 32.78
N VAL A 26 0.93 20.29 31.61
CA VAL A 26 2.25 20.90 31.43
C VAL A 26 2.17 22.42 31.62
N ASN A 27 1.22 23.09 30.97
CA ASN A 27 1.01 24.54 31.11
C ASN A 27 0.70 24.92 32.56
N HIS A 28 -0.10 24.13 33.28
CA HIS A 28 -0.37 24.35 34.71
C HIS A 28 0.90 24.17 35.56
N ALA A 29 1.72 23.16 35.27
CA ALA A 29 3.00 22.96 35.96
C ALA A 29 4.01 24.09 35.67
N GLU A 30 4.04 24.62 34.45
CA GLU A 30 4.90 25.75 34.06
C GLU A 30 4.43 27.08 34.65
N ALA A 31 3.13 27.37 34.65
CA ALA A 31 2.57 28.57 35.27
C ALA A 31 2.85 28.63 36.78
N ASN A 32 2.72 27.51 37.48
CA ASN A 32 3.07 27.39 38.90
C ASN A 32 4.58 27.51 39.17
N ARG A 33 5.43 27.37 38.15
CA ARG A 33 6.89 27.53 38.26
C ARG A 33 7.33 28.99 38.23
N GLU A 34 6.63 29.86 37.49
CA GLU A 34 6.97 31.29 37.36
C GLU A 34 6.63 32.12 38.61
N GLU A 35 5.75 31.65 39.50
CA GLU A 35 5.36 32.35 40.73
C GLU A 35 6.42 32.39 41.86
N GLY A 36 7.63 31.88 41.62
CA GLY A 36 8.80 32.19 42.47
C GLY A 36 8.79 31.58 43.89
N GLY A 37 8.10 30.46 44.10
CA GLY A 37 8.19 29.65 45.31
C GLY A 37 9.32 28.59 45.25
N PRO A 38 9.98 28.25 46.37
CA PRO A 38 11.15 27.39 46.36
C PRO A 38 10.73 25.94 46.04
N ASP A 39 11.31 25.34 45.01
CA ASP A 39 11.19 23.91 44.70
C ASP A 39 9.77 23.34 44.81
N ILE A 40 8.82 23.97 44.11
CA ILE A 40 7.45 23.44 43.99
C ILE A 40 7.55 22.13 43.20
N GLN A 41 7.66 21.05 43.97
CA GLN A 41 7.44 19.67 43.54
C GLN A 41 6.25 19.68 42.59
N VAL A 42 6.45 19.29 41.32
CA VAL A 42 5.32 18.96 40.45
C VAL A 42 4.45 18.03 41.29
N GLU A 43 3.29 18.51 41.76
CA GLU A 43 2.49 17.77 42.74
C GLU A 43 2.35 16.35 42.21
N ALA A 44 2.59 15.33 43.06
CA ALA A 44 2.63 13.94 42.62
C ALA A 44 1.40 13.54 41.77
N LYS A 45 0.27 14.20 42.01
CA LYS A 45 -0.99 14.12 41.26
C LYS A 45 -0.86 14.51 39.77
N HIS A 46 -0.12 15.57 39.43
CA HIS A 46 0.11 15.98 38.04
C HIS A 46 0.99 14.98 37.28
N ILE A 47 2.02 14.42 37.95
CA ILE A 47 2.87 13.38 37.36
C ILE A 47 2.07 12.09 37.14
N GLU A 48 1.24 11.71 38.10
CA GLU A 48 0.40 10.52 38.02
C GLU A 48 -0.66 10.66 36.92
N GLY A 49 -1.32 11.82 36.82
CA GLY A 49 -2.26 12.16 35.75
C GLY A 49 -1.60 12.14 34.37
N PHE A 50 -0.43 12.75 34.23
CA PHE A 50 0.33 12.74 32.98
C PHE A 50 0.75 11.33 32.57
N ARG A 51 1.23 10.50 33.50
CA ARG A 51 1.59 9.09 33.23
C ARG A 51 0.37 8.26 32.82
N ALA A 52 -0.77 8.44 33.49
CA ALA A 52 -2.01 7.76 33.14
C ALA A 52 -2.50 8.17 31.76
N ASN A 53 -2.44 9.46 31.42
CA ASN A 53 -2.83 9.96 30.11
C ASN A 53 -1.87 9.53 28.99
N LEU A 54 -0.56 9.42 29.27
CA LEU A 54 0.38 8.82 28.32
C LEU A 54 0.11 7.33 28.06
N ALA A 55 -0.28 6.57 29.08
CA ALA A 55 -0.68 5.17 28.89
C ALA A 55 -1.94 5.08 28.00
N LYS A 56 -2.96 5.89 28.28
CA LYS A 56 -4.17 5.97 27.44
C LYS A 56 -3.87 6.38 26.01
N ALA A 57 -2.99 7.36 25.80
CA ALA A 57 -2.60 7.82 24.47
C ALA A 57 -1.87 6.72 23.67
N ARG A 58 -1.08 5.87 24.34
CA ARG A 58 -0.44 4.71 23.72
C ARG A 58 -1.47 3.66 23.30
N ASP A 59 -2.39 3.30 24.18
CA ASP A 59 -3.48 2.35 23.87
C ASP A 59 -4.36 2.86 22.72
N LEU A 60 -4.74 4.14 22.73
CA LEU A 60 -5.52 4.76 21.65
C LEU A 60 -4.76 4.72 20.32
N ARG A 61 -3.44 4.95 20.34
CA ARG A 61 -2.60 4.88 19.14
C ARG A 61 -2.53 3.46 18.58
N GLU A 62 -2.32 2.46 19.43
CA GLU A 62 -2.29 1.05 19.03
C GLU A 62 -3.63 0.62 18.41
N GLN A 63 -4.75 1.03 19.00
CA GLN A 63 -6.09 0.76 18.45
C GLN A 63 -6.31 1.43 17.10
N ILE A 64 -5.85 2.67 16.92
CA ILE A 64 -5.92 3.37 15.63
C ILE A 64 -5.09 2.62 14.58
N GLU A 65 -3.86 2.23 14.90
CA GLU A 65 -2.96 1.51 13.99
C GLU A 65 -3.56 0.16 13.58
N ALA A 66 -4.13 -0.59 14.52
CA ALA A 66 -4.80 -1.85 14.23
C ALA A 66 -6.00 -1.68 13.27
N LEU A 67 -6.81 -0.63 13.46
CA LEU A 67 -7.98 -0.36 12.60
C LEU A 67 -7.58 0.20 11.24
N GLU A 68 -6.54 1.03 11.17
CA GLU A 68 -5.98 1.54 9.91
C GLU A 68 -5.39 0.40 9.08
N GLY A 69 -4.64 -0.53 9.69
CA GLY A 69 -4.13 -1.71 9.01
C GLY A 69 -5.24 -2.63 8.49
N GLN A 70 -6.33 -2.81 9.26
CA GLN A 70 -7.49 -3.55 8.79
C GLN A 70 -8.19 -2.88 7.61
N LYS A 71 -8.29 -1.54 7.63
CA LYS A 71 -8.86 -0.78 6.52
C LYS A 71 -8.00 -0.90 5.27
N GLU A 72 -6.68 -0.75 5.39
CA GLU A 72 -5.76 -0.89 4.26
C GLU A 72 -5.83 -2.30 3.63
N MET A 73 -5.89 -3.36 4.45
CA MET A 73 -6.09 -4.72 3.95
C MET A 73 -7.46 -4.89 3.27
N GLN A 74 -8.51 -4.26 3.81
CA GLN A 74 -9.83 -4.31 3.21
C GLN A 74 -9.89 -3.54 1.88
N ASP A 75 -9.25 -2.38 1.80
CA ASP A 75 -9.13 -1.56 0.59
C ASP A 75 -8.32 -2.30 -0.47
N TRP A 76 -7.22 -2.96 -0.07
CA TRP A 76 -6.45 -3.81 -0.97
C TRP A 76 -7.22 -5.04 -1.45
N ALA A 77 -8.01 -5.68 -0.58
CA ALA A 77 -8.86 -6.81 -0.95
C ALA A 77 -10.09 -6.42 -1.78
N SER A 78 -10.53 -5.16 -1.70
CA SER A 78 -11.70 -4.62 -2.43
C SER A 78 -11.34 -3.83 -3.67
N ALA A 79 -10.06 -3.54 -3.89
CA ALA A 79 -9.51 -3.19 -5.19
C ALA A 79 -9.67 -4.41 -6.12
N ALA A 80 -10.87 -4.57 -6.67
CA ALA A 80 -11.07 -5.37 -7.86
C ALA A 80 -10.10 -4.86 -8.93
N PRO A 81 -9.44 -5.73 -9.71
CA PRO A 81 -8.77 -5.26 -10.91
C PRO A 81 -9.84 -4.58 -11.75
N GLU A 82 -9.75 -3.26 -11.94
CA GLU A 82 -10.43 -2.59 -13.03
C GLU A 82 -9.89 -3.27 -14.30
N GLU A 83 -10.65 -4.24 -14.82
CA GLU A 83 -10.41 -4.75 -16.15
C GLU A 83 -10.53 -3.55 -17.08
N PRO A 84 -9.46 -3.13 -17.78
CA PRO A 84 -9.62 -2.09 -18.79
C PRO A 84 -10.61 -2.62 -19.82
N GLU A 85 -11.66 -1.86 -20.11
CA GLU A 85 -12.56 -2.12 -21.24
C GLU A 85 -11.74 -1.98 -22.54
N VAL A 86 -11.01 -3.03 -22.89
CA VAL A 86 -10.31 -3.14 -24.16
C VAL A 86 -11.36 -3.38 -25.24
N HIS A 87 -11.80 -2.29 -25.88
CA HIS A 87 -12.33 -2.36 -27.23
C HIS A 87 -11.20 -2.78 -28.18
N ALA A 88 -10.87 -4.07 -28.16
CA ALA A 88 -9.92 -4.66 -29.09
C ALA A 88 -10.61 -4.85 -30.44
N GLU A 89 -10.44 -3.87 -31.33
CA GLU A 89 -10.64 -4.12 -32.75
C GLU A 89 -9.61 -5.17 -33.17
N VAL A 90 -10.09 -6.39 -33.44
CA VAL A 90 -9.25 -7.55 -33.78
C VAL A 90 -8.66 -7.32 -35.16
N LYS A 91 -7.43 -6.81 -35.19
CA LYS A 91 -6.60 -6.84 -36.39
C LYS A 91 -5.85 -8.16 -36.38
N GLU A 92 -6.26 -9.11 -37.24
CA GLU A 92 -5.55 -10.36 -37.45
C GLU A 92 -4.12 -10.05 -37.89
N VAL A 93 -3.13 -10.30 -37.01
CA VAL A 93 -1.72 -10.19 -37.34
C VAL A 93 -1.31 -11.50 -38.01
N SER A 94 -1.34 -11.50 -39.34
CA SER A 94 -1.00 -12.64 -40.21
C SER A 94 0.49 -12.84 -40.44
N GLU A 95 1.37 -12.12 -39.73
CA GLU A 95 2.81 -12.19 -39.92
C GLU A 95 3.51 -12.61 -38.63
N ILE A 96 4.34 -13.65 -38.70
CA ILE A 96 5.16 -14.13 -37.58
C ILE A 96 6.28 -13.10 -37.35
N THR A 97 5.96 -12.01 -36.67
CA THR A 97 6.93 -11.01 -36.23
C THR A 97 7.54 -11.44 -34.88
N SER A 98 8.80 -11.06 -34.62
CA SER A 98 9.40 -11.30 -33.31
C SER A 98 8.64 -10.55 -32.21
N VAL A 99 8.70 -11.04 -30.96
CA VAL A 99 8.06 -10.37 -29.81
C VAL A 99 8.60 -8.94 -29.62
N GLY A 100 9.88 -8.71 -29.93
CA GLY A 100 10.46 -7.38 -29.88
C GLY A 100 9.90 -6.45 -30.94
N GLN A 101 9.66 -6.95 -32.16
CA GLN A 101 9.05 -6.16 -33.22
C GLN A 101 7.59 -5.84 -32.90
N SER A 102 6.83 -6.82 -32.40
CA SER A 102 5.44 -6.59 -31.99
C SER A 102 5.33 -5.61 -30.81
N PHE A 103 6.32 -5.57 -29.91
CA PHE A 103 6.42 -4.55 -28.87
C PHE A 103 6.64 -3.15 -29.47
N VAL A 104 7.59 -2.99 -30.38
CA VAL A 104 7.87 -1.68 -31.01
C VAL A 104 6.67 -1.17 -31.83
N ASP A 105 5.94 -2.09 -32.46
CA ASP A 105 4.76 -1.77 -33.27
C ASP A 105 3.48 -1.60 -32.44
N SER A 106 3.52 -1.87 -31.14
CA SER A 106 2.37 -1.77 -30.23
C SER A 106 1.91 -0.34 -30.01
N ASP A 107 0.61 -0.16 -29.77
CA ASP A 107 0.03 1.16 -29.48
C ASP A 107 0.50 1.67 -28.10
N GLU A 108 0.76 0.75 -27.17
CA GLU A 108 1.30 1.02 -25.84
C GLU A 108 2.71 1.63 -25.91
N PHE A 109 3.60 1.09 -26.76
CA PHE A 109 4.93 1.64 -26.97
C PHE A 109 4.88 2.94 -27.78
N LYS A 110 4.05 3.02 -28.82
CA LYS A 110 3.88 4.22 -29.64
C LYS A 110 3.34 5.40 -28.83
N TYR A 111 2.50 5.14 -27.82
CA TYR A 111 2.02 6.17 -26.90
C TYR A 111 3.16 6.94 -26.23
N LEU A 112 4.31 6.32 -25.96
CA LEU A 112 5.45 7.00 -25.35
C LEU A 112 6.00 8.14 -26.23
N ALA A 113 5.78 8.10 -27.55
CA ALA A 113 6.26 9.08 -28.53
C ALA A 113 7.76 9.40 -28.37
N GLY A 114 8.58 8.37 -28.14
CA GLY A 114 10.02 8.53 -27.88
C GLY A 114 10.36 9.14 -26.52
N GLY A 115 9.44 9.05 -25.54
CA GLY A 115 9.58 9.59 -24.19
C GLY A 115 8.92 10.95 -23.97
N GLN A 116 8.32 11.55 -25.00
CA GLN A 116 7.64 12.85 -24.89
C GLN A 116 6.40 12.79 -23.99
N ASN A 117 5.70 11.66 -23.97
CA ASN A 117 4.50 11.46 -23.15
C ASN A 117 4.81 10.79 -21.79
N GLY A 118 6.08 10.79 -21.38
CA GLY A 118 6.58 10.18 -20.14
C GLY A 118 7.48 8.96 -20.38
N TYR A 119 8.08 8.48 -19.28
CA TYR A 119 9.00 7.33 -19.30
C TYR A 119 8.32 5.99 -19.04
N THR A 120 7.04 6.00 -18.68
CA THR A 120 6.26 4.81 -18.32
C THR A 120 5.05 4.69 -19.24
N MET A 121 4.79 3.48 -19.75
CA MET A 121 3.58 3.21 -20.52
C MET A 121 2.36 3.28 -19.60
N HIS A 122 1.26 3.82 -20.11
CA HIS A 122 -0.01 3.91 -19.37
C HIS A 122 -0.67 2.54 -19.18
N VAL A 123 -0.44 1.61 -20.12
CA VAL A 123 -0.90 0.22 -20.08
C VAL A 123 0.30 -0.69 -20.39
N PRO A 124 0.47 -1.83 -19.69
CA PRO A 124 1.53 -2.78 -19.98
C PRO A 124 1.33 -3.43 -21.35
N PHE A 125 2.41 -3.65 -22.10
CA PHE A 125 2.36 -4.43 -23.33
C PHE A 125 1.99 -5.89 -23.02
N ALA A 126 0.91 -6.36 -23.64
CA ALA A 126 0.49 -7.75 -23.60
C ALA A 126 0.50 -8.35 -25.01
N VAL A 127 1.17 -9.49 -25.18
CA VAL A 127 1.12 -10.23 -26.44
C VAL A 127 -0.28 -10.82 -26.60
N LYS A 128 -1.00 -10.36 -27.63
CA LYS A 128 -2.33 -10.87 -27.97
C LYS A 128 -2.19 -12.24 -28.65
N GLY A 129 -2.13 -13.31 -27.86
CA GLY A 129 -2.09 -14.69 -28.34
C GLY A 129 -1.30 -15.65 -27.45
N ASP A 130 -1.39 -16.94 -27.74
CA ASP A 130 -0.57 -17.96 -27.08
C ASP A 130 0.84 -17.96 -27.68
N LEU A 131 1.84 -17.54 -26.89
CA LEU A 131 3.26 -17.59 -27.29
C LEU A 131 3.69 -19.03 -27.63
N GLY A 132 3.11 -20.02 -26.92
CA GLY A 132 3.41 -21.43 -27.14
C GLY A 132 2.90 -21.94 -28.49
N GLY A 133 1.71 -21.49 -28.91
CA GLY A 133 1.15 -21.72 -30.23
C GLY A 133 1.87 -20.96 -31.34
N MET A 134 2.26 -19.71 -31.11
CA MET A 134 2.93 -18.85 -32.10
C MET A 134 4.31 -19.39 -32.54
N TRP A 135 5.05 -20.01 -31.61
CA TRP A 135 6.37 -20.58 -31.86
C TRP A 135 6.41 -22.11 -31.83
N GLN A 136 5.23 -22.75 -31.79
CA GLN A 136 5.04 -24.20 -31.66
C GLN A 136 5.87 -24.85 -30.53
N ARG A 137 6.19 -24.08 -29.49
CA ARG A 137 7.01 -24.51 -28.36
C ARG A 137 6.26 -24.27 -27.07
N LYS A 138 5.65 -25.33 -26.56
CA LYS A 138 4.86 -25.33 -25.32
C LYS A 138 5.72 -25.09 -24.08
N ASP A 139 6.99 -25.54 -24.10
CA ASP A 139 7.88 -25.48 -22.94
C ASP A 139 9.16 -24.69 -23.26
N VAL A 140 9.40 -23.63 -22.48
CA VAL A 140 10.65 -22.83 -22.50
C VAL A 140 11.82 -23.63 -21.92
N TYR A 141 11.56 -24.73 -21.21
CA TYR A 141 12.56 -25.63 -20.63
C TYR A 141 12.88 -26.80 -21.55
N THR A 142 13.47 -26.52 -22.70
CA THR A 142 13.89 -27.57 -23.66
C THR A 142 15.13 -28.35 -23.22
N THR A 143 15.72 -28.06 -22.05
CA THR A 143 17.00 -28.64 -21.60
C THR A 143 16.88 -29.58 -20.41
N LEU A 144 15.68 -29.86 -19.89
CA LEU A 144 15.53 -30.99 -18.97
C LEU A 144 15.62 -32.27 -19.81
N PRO A 145 16.61 -33.15 -19.56
CA PRO A 145 16.67 -34.44 -20.23
C PRO A 145 15.38 -35.18 -19.88
N SER A 146 14.47 -35.32 -20.85
CA SER A 146 13.25 -36.08 -20.67
C SER A 146 13.58 -37.57 -20.70
N GLY A 147 14.27 -38.06 -19.67
CA GLY A 147 14.46 -39.47 -19.39
C GLY A 147 13.41 -39.93 -18.41
N THR A 148 12.78 -41.09 -18.66
CA THR A 148 11.98 -41.74 -17.64
C THR A 148 12.89 -42.17 -16.48
N PRO A 149 12.41 -42.19 -15.21
CA PRO A 149 13.25 -42.49 -14.04
C PRO A 149 14.04 -43.81 -14.13
N SER A 150 13.62 -44.74 -14.99
CA SER A 150 14.32 -46.00 -15.27
C SER A 150 15.65 -45.84 -16.03
N GLN A 151 16.00 -44.65 -16.52
CA GLN A 151 17.23 -44.39 -17.29
C GLN A 151 18.35 -43.73 -16.47
N PHE A 152 18.09 -43.36 -15.22
CA PHE A 152 19.15 -43.01 -14.28
C PHE A 152 19.42 -44.27 -13.45
N GLY A 153 20.45 -45.01 -13.86
CA GLY A 153 20.91 -46.22 -13.18
C GLY A 153 21.39 -45.97 -11.76
#